data_AF-A0A3A4P181-F1
#
_entry.id   AF-A0A3A4P181-F1
#
_cell.length_a   1.000
_cell.length_b   1.000
_cell.length_c   1.000
_cell.angle_alpha   90.00
_cell.angle_beta   90.00
_cell.angle_gamma   90.00
#
_symmetry.space_group_name_H-M   'P 1'
#
loop_
_entity.id
_entity.type
_entity.pdbx_description
1 polymer ?
#
loop_
_entity_poly.entity_id
_entity_poly.type
_entity_poly.pdbx_seq_one_letter_code
_entity_poly.pdbx_strand_id
1 'polypeptide(L)'
;MKNTAFFPLLFTVIINQTSADIVISGRVLSLFNDIPVYGALITVGDITIQSATDGFYEIGLPLPGTYVIKVEADGYRTFESTKEINENIELNIRMIPLQIPEIIPTSTNTATPTRTPTLTITPSNTRAPTPTRTPTNTFTPTMTYTPSHTPTITPTPGFVYGIVYNYKTYEPIKNAKVEILRTGISTMTDSSGSFSLRILHGDHILSIYKDGYFQKNKILTNPTTEELNIALRPHKEITIALPGLPYGVSPLEMVLIHAGTFTRMTGSRSNLNEILISIPNDYYIGKYEVTFAQWKTIFNKQEIDFIPENLVAIYGIKDNYPVYNVSRKMCFEFITRLNVLGLGKFRLPTIEEWEYAFRGGVPVQNTLTTKFFFDDSFNINNLPIEAYAWLHSDFYLHEVGTKLPNPWNLFDTWGNVSEWCFNTDNDSNYWPYFSDRPYTICGESATSPLHNIDFGYFWEHSDSDQIRQGIGFRLIREFDPDDTAVNQWRFHE
;
A
#
# COMPACT_ATOMS: atom_id res chain seq x y z
N MET A 1 -45.74 -59.70 29.65
CA MET A 1 -46.40 -59.44 28.34
C MET A 1 -46.64 -57.94 28.26
N LYS A 2 -46.18 -57.17 27.28
CA LYS A 2 -45.40 -57.49 26.07
C LYS A 2 -44.22 -56.51 25.95
N ASN A 3 -43.10 -56.96 25.36
CA ASN A 3 -42.10 -56.04 24.81
C ASN A 3 -42.66 -55.41 23.53
N THR A 4 -42.51 -54.10 23.38
CA THR A 4 -42.61 -53.39 22.09
C THR A 4 -41.50 -52.35 22.06
N ALA A 5 -40.41 -52.68 21.36
CA ALA A 5 -39.33 -51.74 21.11
C ALA A 5 -39.80 -50.68 20.10
N PHE A 6 -39.64 -49.40 20.46
CA PHE A 6 -39.74 -48.31 19.50
C PHE A 6 -38.40 -48.17 18.77
N PHE A 7 -38.35 -48.61 17.53
CA PHE A 7 -37.29 -48.18 16.60
C PHE A 7 -37.63 -46.77 16.11
N PRO A 8 -36.76 -45.76 16.30
CA PRO A 8 -36.86 -44.55 15.51
C PRO A 8 -36.50 -44.90 14.06
N LEU A 9 -37.38 -44.56 13.11
CA LEU A 9 -36.99 -44.59 11.70
C LEU A 9 -35.86 -43.58 11.51
N LEU A 10 -34.67 -44.04 11.09
CA LEU A 10 -33.76 -43.16 10.36
C LEU A 10 -34.45 -42.81 9.06
N PHE A 11 -34.94 -41.57 8.96
CA PHE A 11 -35.09 -40.95 7.66
C PHE A 11 -33.68 -40.73 7.11
N THR A 12 -33.22 -41.65 6.26
CA THR A 12 -32.13 -41.38 5.34
C THR A 12 -32.62 -40.30 4.38
N VAL A 13 -32.38 -39.04 4.74
CA VAL A 13 -32.49 -37.94 3.78
C VAL A 13 -31.35 -38.16 2.80
N ILE A 14 -31.68 -38.80 1.67
CA ILE A 14 -30.83 -38.74 0.48
C ILE A 14 -30.96 -37.30 -0.02
N ILE A 15 -30.13 -36.42 0.54
CA ILE A 15 -29.92 -35.10 -0.04
C ILE A 15 -29.19 -35.38 -1.35
N ASN A 16 -29.92 -35.39 -2.46
CA ASN A 16 -29.33 -35.23 -3.79
C ASN A 16 -28.82 -33.79 -3.89
N GLN A 17 -27.74 -33.49 -3.17
CA GLN A 17 -27.01 -32.24 -3.24
C GLN A 17 -26.01 -32.34 -4.38
N THR A 18 -26.51 -32.20 -5.60
CA THR A 18 -25.72 -31.60 -6.68
C THR A 18 -25.80 -30.08 -6.53
N SER A 19 -25.29 -29.56 -5.42
CA SER A 19 -24.84 -28.17 -5.34
C SER A 19 -23.48 -28.13 -6.02
N ALA A 20 -23.31 -27.24 -7.00
CA ALA A 20 -22.02 -27.07 -7.63
C ALA A 20 -20.98 -26.65 -6.59
N ASP A 21 -19.89 -27.40 -6.47
CA ASP A 21 -18.73 -26.96 -5.70
C ASP A 21 -18.28 -25.62 -6.27
N ILE A 22 -18.09 -24.62 -5.41
CA ILE A 22 -17.50 -23.35 -5.84
C ILE A 22 -16.01 -23.60 -6.02
N VAL A 23 -15.54 -23.45 -7.25
CA VAL A 23 -14.16 -23.76 -7.61
C VAL A 23 -13.29 -22.52 -7.47
N ILE A 24 -12.31 -22.58 -6.58
CA ILE A 24 -11.13 -21.71 -6.64
C ILE A 24 -10.03 -22.46 -7.38
N SER A 25 -9.54 -21.89 -8.47
CA SER A 25 -8.41 -22.44 -9.23
C SER A 25 -7.38 -21.36 -9.55
N GLY A 26 -6.18 -21.74 -9.98
CA GLY A 26 -5.14 -20.79 -10.37
C GLY A 26 -3.77 -21.43 -10.33
N ARG A 27 -2.71 -20.61 -10.32
CA ARG A 27 -1.32 -21.05 -10.21
C ARG A 27 -0.64 -20.45 -8.98
N VAL A 28 0.15 -21.28 -8.29
CA VAL A 28 1.14 -20.83 -7.31
C VAL A 28 2.45 -20.57 -8.07
N LEU A 29 2.89 -19.31 -8.08
CA LEU A 29 4.06 -18.84 -8.83
C LEU A 29 5.07 -18.19 -7.88
N SER A 30 6.35 -18.27 -8.23
CA SER A 30 7.41 -17.49 -7.61
C SER A 30 7.24 -16.02 -7.99
N LEU A 31 7.16 -15.12 -6.99
CA LEU A 31 7.09 -13.67 -7.24
C LEU A 31 8.32 -13.13 -8.00
N PHE A 32 9.46 -13.83 -7.92
CA PHE A 32 10.73 -13.35 -8.47
C PHE A 32 10.85 -13.52 -10.00
N ASN A 33 10.20 -14.53 -10.59
CA ASN A 33 10.48 -14.96 -11.96
C ASN A 33 9.33 -15.73 -12.64
N ASP A 34 8.14 -15.73 -12.05
CA ASP A 34 6.93 -16.41 -12.55
C ASP A 34 7.09 -17.92 -12.77
N ILE A 35 8.19 -18.52 -12.28
CA ILE A 35 8.37 -19.96 -12.29
C ILE A 35 7.34 -20.58 -11.34
N PRO A 36 6.61 -21.62 -11.77
CA PRO A 36 5.64 -22.27 -10.90
C PRO A 36 6.26 -22.93 -9.67
N VAL A 37 5.62 -22.76 -8.52
CA VAL A 37 6.00 -23.42 -7.27
C VAL A 37 5.28 -24.76 -7.22
N TYR A 38 6.00 -25.84 -7.52
CA TYR A 38 5.50 -27.20 -7.41
C TYR A 38 5.41 -27.66 -5.94
N GLY A 39 4.32 -28.35 -5.57
CA GLY A 39 4.17 -28.95 -4.24
C GLY A 39 3.85 -27.98 -3.11
N ALA A 40 3.54 -26.71 -3.42
CA ALA A 40 3.06 -25.75 -2.44
C ALA A 40 1.73 -26.24 -1.84
N LEU A 41 1.59 -26.19 -0.52
CA LEU A 41 0.40 -26.57 0.22
C LEU A 41 -0.58 -25.39 0.25
N ILE A 42 -1.69 -25.49 -0.49
CA ILE A 42 -2.78 -24.51 -0.49
C ILE A 42 -3.86 -25.02 0.46
N THR A 43 -4.16 -24.24 1.51
CA THR A 43 -5.23 -24.53 2.47
C THR A 43 -6.32 -23.47 2.37
N VAL A 44 -7.57 -23.89 2.20
CA VAL A 44 -8.75 -23.01 2.16
C VAL A 44 -9.83 -23.61 3.07
N GLY A 45 -10.08 -22.97 4.21
CA GLY A 45 -10.84 -23.59 5.29
C GLY A 45 -10.17 -24.89 5.78
N ASP A 46 -10.92 -25.99 5.84
CA ASP A 46 -10.43 -27.31 6.25
C ASP A 46 -9.79 -28.13 5.11
N ILE A 47 -9.75 -27.61 3.87
CA ILE A 47 -9.26 -28.34 2.70
C ILE A 47 -7.83 -27.92 2.36
N THR A 48 -6.90 -28.87 2.34
CA THR A 48 -5.51 -28.67 1.89
C THR A 48 -5.19 -29.52 0.67
N ILE A 49 -4.60 -28.91 -0.36
CA ILE A 49 -4.08 -29.60 -1.57
C ILE A 49 -2.64 -29.17 -1.88
N GLN A 50 -2.00 -29.82 -2.86
CA GLN A 50 -0.70 -29.43 -3.40
C GLN A 50 -0.82 -28.90 -4.83
N SER A 51 -0.03 -27.89 -5.17
CA SER A 51 0.11 -27.41 -6.55
C SER A 51 0.83 -28.43 -7.46
N ALA A 52 0.35 -28.51 -8.70
CA ALA A 52 0.95 -29.32 -9.77
C ALA A 52 2.31 -28.80 -10.23
N THR A 53 3.00 -29.52 -11.12
CA THR A 53 4.35 -29.18 -11.60
C THR A 53 4.43 -27.88 -12.38
N ASP A 54 3.30 -27.42 -12.93
CA ASP A 54 3.13 -26.12 -13.57
C ASP A 54 2.48 -25.08 -12.61
N GLY A 55 2.45 -25.40 -11.31
CA GLY A 55 1.91 -24.57 -10.23
C GLY A 55 0.39 -24.58 -10.13
N PHE A 56 -0.31 -25.24 -11.05
CA PHE A 56 -1.77 -25.24 -11.07
C PHE A 56 -2.37 -25.88 -9.81
N TYR A 57 -3.44 -25.31 -9.29
CA TYR A 57 -4.22 -25.84 -8.18
C TYR A 57 -5.71 -25.59 -8.41
N GLU A 58 -6.55 -26.46 -7.84
CA GLU A 58 -8.01 -26.38 -7.94
C GLU A 58 -8.66 -26.98 -6.68
N ILE A 59 -9.47 -26.21 -5.96
CA ILE A 59 -10.20 -26.63 -4.77
C ILE A 59 -11.71 -26.37 -4.99
N GLY A 60 -12.53 -27.40 -4.80
CA GLY A 60 -13.97 -27.25 -4.65
C GLY A 60 -14.33 -26.89 -3.20
N LEU A 61 -15.09 -25.82 -3.01
CA LEU A 61 -15.60 -25.35 -1.72
C LEU A 61 -17.09 -25.69 -1.59
N PRO A 62 -17.53 -26.18 -0.41
CA PRO A 62 -18.88 -26.73 -0.25
C PRO A 62 -19.99 -25.67 -0.25
N LEU A 63 -19.68 -24.40 0.04
CA LEU A 63 -20.63 -23.30 0.15
C LEU A 63 -19.98 -21.95 -0.24
N PRO A 64 -20.77 -20.94 -0.63
CA PRO A 64 -20.34 -19.54 -0.60
C PRO A 64 -19.90 -19.10 0.81
N GLY A 65 -18.93 -18.19 0.90
CA GLY A 65 -18.59 -17.54 2.16
C GLY A 65 -17.19 -16.90 2.23
N THR A 66 -16.83 -16.42 3.41
CA THR A 66 -15.51 -15.85 3.69
C THR A 66 -14.53 -16.94 4.10
N TYR A 67 -13.46 -17.10 3.32
CA TYR A 67 -12.43 -18.10 3.52
C TYR A 67 -11.07 -17.48 3.82
N VAL A 68 -10.32 -18.08 4.75
CA VAL A 68 -8.88 -17.86 4.89
C VAL A 68 -8.17 -18.79 3.91
N ILE A 69 -7.37 -18.20 3.02
CA ILE A 69 -6.52 -18.87 2.04
C ILE A 69 -5.10 -18.76 2.54
N LYS A 70 -4.48 -19.90 2.86
CA LYS A 70 -3.10 -20.00 3.34
C LYS A 70 -2.27 -20.83 2.35
N VAL A 71 -1.10 -20.35 1.94
CA VAL A 71 -0.18 -21.12 1.08
C VAL A 71 1.21 -21.21 1.68
N GLU A 72 1.74 -22.42 1.77
CA GLU A 72 3.04 -22.74 2.36
C GLU A 72 3.88 -23.59 1.40
N ALA A 73 5.16 -23.25 1.24
CA ALA A 73 6.09 -23.98 0.39
C ALA A 73 7.52 -23.83 0.92
N ASP A 74 8.30 -24.91 0.87
CA ASP A 74 9.69 -24.89 1.34
C ASP A 74 10.51 -23.85 0.58
N GLY A 75 11.22 -23.00 1.31
CA GLY A 75 11.98 -21.89 0.74
C GLY A 75 11.16 -20.66 0.38
N TYR A 76 9.86 -20.59 0.72
CA TYR A 76 9.00 -19.43 0.52
C TYR A 76 8.34 -18.97 1.84
N ARG A 77 8.01 -17.67 1.93
CA ARG A 77 7.19 -17.13 3.02
C ARG A 77 5.77 -17.63 2.87
N THR A 78 5.16 -18.00 3.99
CA THR A 78 3.71 -18.26 4.08
C THR A 78 2.94 -17.07 3.52
N PHE A 79 2.05 -17.33 2.57
CA PHE A 79 1.04 -16.39 2.11
C PHE A 79 -0.24 -16.65 2.91
N GLU A 80 -0.92 -15.60 3.37
CA GLU A 80 -2.22 -15.71 4.02
C GLU A 80 -3.11 -14.53 3.60
N SER A 81 -4.36 -14.81 3.27
CA SER A 81 -5.34 -13.80 2.83
C SER A 81 -6.76 -14.25 3.20
N THR A 82 -7.59 -13.33 3.64
CA THR A 82 -9.02 -13.59 3.87
C THR A 82 -9.82 -13.02 2.71
N LYS A 83 -10.67 -13.83 2.07
CA LYS A 83 -11.44 -13.43 0.89
C LYS A 83 -12.86 -13.99 0.91
N GLU A 84 -13.83 -13.18 0.51
CA GLU A 84 -15.19 -13.63 0.24
C GLU A 84 -15.25 -14.33 -1.14
N ILE A 85 -15.79 -15.54 -1.18
CA ILE A 85 -15.88 -16.38 -2.37
C ILE A 85 -17.35 -16.81 -2.53
N ASN A 86 -18.05 -16.16 -3.46
CA ASN A 86 -19.47 -16.39 -3.73
C ASN A 86 -19.75 -17.05 -5.09
N GLU A 87 -18.72 -17.17 -5.93
CA GLU A 87 -18.74 -17.79 -7.26
C GLU A 87 -17.35 -18.37 -7.58
N ASN A 88 -17.22 -19.09 -8.70
CA ASN A 88 -15.93 -19.65 -9.12
C ASN A 88 -14.93 -18.53 -9.41
N ILE A 89 -13.71 -18.64 -8.88
CA ILE A 89 -12.67 -17.61 -9.06
C ILE A 89 -11.35 -18.21 -9.57
N GLU A 90 -10.69 -17.49 -10.47
CA GLU A 90 -9.27 -17.68 -10.74
C GLU A 90 -8.45 -16.81 -9.76
N LEU A 91 -7.55 -17.42 -8.99
CA LEU A 91 -6.66 -16.75 -8.06
C LEU A 91 -5.22 -17.25 -8.23
N ASN A 92 -4.41 -16.50 -8.97
CA ASN A 92 -2.98 -16.74 -9.06
C ASN A 92 -2.27 -16.19 -7.81
N ILE A 93 -1.49 -17.02 -7.12
CA ILE A 93 -0.85 -16.72 -5.84
C ILE A 93 0.66 -16.60 -6.06
N ARG A 94 1.25 -15.47 -5.70
CA ARG A 94 2.66 -15.17 -5.92
C ARG A 94 3.44 -15.25 -4.61
N MET A 95 4.19 -16.34 -4.42
CA MET A 95 4.94 -16.61 -3.19
C MET A 95 6.30 -15.89 -3.19
N ILE A 96 6.70 -15.38 -2.02
CA ILE A 96 7.96 -14.66 -1.83
C ILE A 96 9.05 -15.63 -1.35
N PRO A 97 10.18 -15.83 -2.06
CA PRO A 97 11.27 -16.65 -1.56
C PRO A 97 11.84 -16.18 -0.21
N LEU A 98 12.17 -17.11 0.69
CA LEU A 98 12.88 -16.86 1.96
C LEU A 98 14.36 -16.56 1.73
N GLN A 99 14.94 -17.17 0.70
CA GLN A 99 16.28 -16.92 0.21
C GLN A 99 16.19 -16.81 -1.32
N ILE A 100 16.85 -15.80 -1.89
CA ILE A 100 17.05 -15.74 -3.34
C ILE A 100 18.08 -16.82 -3.66
N PRO A 101 17.79 -17.83 -4.51
CA PRO A 101 18.81 -18.76 -4.96
C PRO A 101 19.90 -17.95 -5.68
N GLU A 102 21.17 -18.19 -5.33
CA GLU A 102 22.24 -17.81 -6.25
C GLU A 102 21.93 -18.43 -7.60
N ILE A 103 22.01 -17.62 -8.67
CA ILE A 103 21.72 -18.08 -10.03
C ILE A 103 22.88 -18.98 -10.47
N ILE A 104 22.82 -20.25 -10.05
CA ILE A 104 23.59 -21.33 -10.63
C ILE A 104 22.93 -21.60 -11.99
N PRO A 105 23.61 -21.30 -13.12
CA PRO A 105 22.98 -21.40 -14.43
C PRO A 105 22.65 -22.85 -14.77
N THR A 106 21.36 -23.17 -14.81
CA THR A 106 20.86 -24.49 -15.23
C THR A 106 21.22 -24.73 -16.70
N SER A 107 22.00 -25.77 -16.98
CA SER A 107 22.44 -26.09 -18.33
C SER A 107 21.34 -26.75 -19.17
N THR A 108 20.79 -26.03 -20.15
CA THR A 108 19.87 -26.59 -21.15
C THR A 108 20.68 -27.26 -22.28
N ASN A 109 20.39 -28.54 -22.57
CA ASN A 109 21.13 -29.38 -23.52
C ASN A 109 20.64 -29.28 -24.97
N THR A 110 21.55 -29.59 -25.91
CA THR A 110 21.34 -29.43 -27.37
C THR A 110 22.20 -30.53 -28.16
N ALA A 111 22.07 -30.80 -29.51
CA ALA A 111 22.78 -31.78 -30.46
C ALA A 111 23.86 -31.35 -31.64
N THR A 112 25.23 -31.48 -31.57
CA THR A 112 26.43 -31.41 -32.52
C THR A 112 27.03 -32.81 -32.87
N PRO A 113 27.55 -33.13 -34.05
CA PRO A 113 27.91 -34.51 -34.42
C PRO A 113 28.82 -35.43 -33.54
N THR A 114 28.29 -36.59 -33.11
CA THR A 114 29.00 -37.89 -32.91
C THR A 114 28.95 -38.73 -34.20
N ARG A 115 29.98 -39.54 -34.50
CA ARG A 115 30.04 -40.35 -35.73
C ARG A 115 29.77 -41.84 -35.47
N THR A 116 28.88 -42.45 -36.26
CA THR A 116 28.61 -43.90 -36.23
C THR A 116 29.15 -44.58 -37.50
N PRO A 117 29.95 -45.66 -37.40
CA PRO A 117 30.53 -46.31 -38.57
C PRO A 117 29.50 -47.17 -39.32
N THR A 118 29.41 -47.00 -40.64
CA THR A 118 28.57 -47.81 -41.53
C THR A 118 29.42 -48.64 -42.47
N LEU A 119 29.12 -49.94 -42.57
CA LEU A 119 29.88 -50.91 -43.38
C LEU A 119 29.62 -50.73 -44.89
N THR A 120 30.66 -50.40 -45.65
CA THR A 120 30.60 -50.33 -47.12
C THR A 120 31.29 -51.54 -47.77
N ILE A 121 30.66 -52.16 -48.77
CA ILE A 121 31.20 -53.33 -49.49
C ILE A 121 32.00 -52.88 -50.71
N THR A 122 33.24 -53.38 -50.87
CA THR A 122 34.09 -53.12 -52.04
C THR A 122 34.44 -54.44 -52.74
N PRO A 123 34.13 -54.62 -54.03
CA PRO A 123 34.50 -55.84 -54.76
C PRO A 123 35.99 -55.82 -55.15
N SER A 124 36.65 -56.96 -55.02
CA SER A 124 38.02 -57.18 -55.49
C SER A 124 38.03 -58.13 -56.71
N ASN A 125 38.84 -57.81 -57.71
CA ASN A 125 38.97 -58.63 -58.93
C ASN A 125 39.97 -59.76 -58.72
N THR A 126 39.45 -60.98 -58.47
CA THR A 126 40.22 -62.22 -58.59
C THR A 126 39.37 -63.28 -59.30
N ARG A 127 40.02 -64.24 -59.98
CA ARG A 127 39.35 -65.25 -60.81
C ARG A 127 38.67 -66.31 -59.94
N ALA A 128 37.34 -66.43 -60.08
CA ALA A 128 36.38 -67.22 -59.29
C ALA A 128 35.88 -66.56 -57.98
N PRO A 129 34.58 -66.69 -57.64
CA PRO A 129 33.91 -65.71 -56.77
C PRO A 129 33.85 -66.11 -55.29
N THR A 130 34.26 -65.22 -54.39
CA THR A 130 33.82 -65.25 -52.98
C THR A 130 33.79 -63.81 -52.42
N PRO A 131 32.62 -63.21 -52.15
CA PRO A 131 32.53 -61.84 -51.65
C PRO A 131 32.96 -61.77 -50.18
N THR A 132 34.20 -61.36 -49.94
CA THR A 132 34.71 -61.14 -48.58
C THR A 132 34.33 -59.72 -48.12
N ARG A 133 33.55 -59.62 -47.04
CA ARG A 133 33.11 -58.32 -46.48
C ARG A 133 34.24 -57.68 -45.66
N THR A 134 34.96 -56.74 -46.24
CA THR A 134 35.94 -55.92 -45.50
C THR A 134 35.28 -54.66 -44.94
N PRO A 135 35.37 -54.37 -43.63
CA PRO A 135 34.85 -53.12 -43.05
C PRO A 135 35.61 -51.88 -43.53
N THR A 136 34.97 -51.04 -44.34
CA THR A 136 35.47 -49.69 -44.63
C THR A 136 34.69 -48.67 -43.79
N ASN A 137 35.38 -47.94 -42.91
CA ASN A 137 34.79 -46.91 -42.05
C ASN A 137 34.42 -45.65 -42.86
N THR A 138 33.18 -45.56 -43.33
CA THR A 138 32.64 -44.32 -43.89
C THR A 138 32.14 -43.40 -42.77
N PHE A 139 32.64 -42.17 -42.71
CA PHE A 139 32.34 -41.23 -41.62
C PHE A 139 31.12 -40.34 -41.92
N THR A 140 29.98 -40.60 -41.27
CA THR A 140 28.80 -39.71 -41.27
C THR A 140 28.69 -38.93 -39.95
N PRO A 141 28.56 -37.59 -39.96
CA PRO A 141 28.43 -36.77 -38.74
C PRO A 141 26.97 -36.67 -38.20
N THR A 142 26.69 -37.09 -36.94
CA THR A 142 25.32 -37.24 -36.35
C THR A 142 25.07 -36.58 -34.97
N MET A 143 23.97 -35.85 -34.78
CA MET A 143 23.58 -34.94 -33.65
C MET A 143 23.94 -35.22 -32.11
N THR A 144 24.67 -34.36 -31.33
CA THR A 144 25.07 -34.37 -29.86
C THR A 144 25.82 -33.07 -29.29
N TYR A 145 25.21 -31.92 -28.85
CA TYR A 145 25.84 -30.54 -28.88
C TYR A 145 26.68 -30.34 -27.62
N THR A 146 27.96 -30.02 -27.81
CA THR A 146 28.81 -29.48 -26.76
C THR A 146 28.25 -28.11 -26.36
N PRO A 147 27.86 -27.89 -25.09
CA PRO A 147 27.34 -26.60 -24.66
C PRO A 147 28.44 -25.55 -24.75
N SER A 148 28.35 -24.71 -25.79
CA SER A 148 29.10 -23.47 -25.86
C SER A 148 28.30 -22.41 -25.13
N HIS A 149 28.88 -21.80 -24.09
CA HIS A 149 28.31 -20.62 -23.46
C HIS A 149 28.36 -19.45 -24.44
N THR A 150 27.33 -19.32 -25.29
CA THR A 150 27.00 -18.01 -25.85
C THR A 150 26.69 -17.11 -24.66
N PRO A 151 27.41 -15.99 -24.45
CA PRO A 151 27.05 -15.06 -23.41
C PRO A 151 25.72 -14.41 -23.81
N THR A 152 24.61 -14.95 -23.30
CA THR A 152 23.39 -14.16 -23.12
C THR A 152 23.84 -12.92 -22.37
N ILE A 153 23.68 -11.75 -22.98
CA ILE A 153 24.01 -10.48 -22.33
C ILE A 153 23.11 -10.40 -21.11
N THR A 154 23.64 -10.81 -19.95
CA THR A 154 23.00 -10.58 -18.67
C THR A 154 22.95 -9.06 -18.57
N PRO A 155 21.76 -8.43 -18.64
CA PRO A 155 21.69 -6.98 -18.78
C PRO A 155 22.38 -6.40 -17.56
N THR A 156 23.49 -5.67 -17.78
CA THR A 156 24.38 -5.28 -16.69
C THR A 156 23.54 -4.56 -15.64
N PRO A 157 23.37 -5.14 -14.44
CA PRO A 157 22.61 -4.49 -13.39
C PRO A 157 23.49 -3.33 -12.92
N GLY A 158 23.02 -2.11 -13.11
CA GLY A 158 23.76 -0.94 -12.70
C GLY A 158 23.42 -0.56 -11.27
N PHE A 159 23.60 0.73 -10.96
CA PHE A 159 23.64 1.19 -9.57
C PHE A 159 22.84 2.46 -9.35
N VAL A 160 22.14 2.51 -8.22
CA VAL A 160 21.65 3.76 -7.64
C VAL A 160 22.57 4.11 -6.49
N TYR A 161 23.16 5.28 -6.51
CA TYR A 161 24.11 5.74 -5.50
C TYR A 161 23.94 7.23 -5.25
N GLY A 162 24.46 7.73 -4.14
CA GLY A 162 24.37 9.14 -3.79
C GLY A 162 24.41 9.35 -2.29
N ILE A 163 23.98 10.52 -1.83
CA ILE A 163 24.04 10.95 -0.43
C ILE A 163 22.64 11.16 0.13
N VAL A 164 22.35 10.60 1.30
CA VAL A 164 21.17 10.97 2.11
C VAL A 164 21.58 12.05 3.10
N TYR A 165 20.84 13.16 3.14
CA TYR A 165 21.18 14.35 3.93
C TYR A 165 19.95 15.03 4.53
N ASN A 166 20.14 15.86 5.55
CA ASN A 166 19.08 16.65 6.17
C ASN A 166 18.65 17.79 5.24
N TYR A 167 17.34 17.90 4.94
CA TYR A 167 16.82 18.86 3.96
C TYR A 167 17.11 20.34 4.25
N LYS A 168 17.41 20.69 5.52
CA LYS A 168 17.57 22.09 5.98
C LYS A 168 19.00 22.42 6.41
N THR A 169 19.68 21.49 7.10
CA THR A 169 21.08 21.70 7.50
C THR A 169 22.09 21.24 6.44
N TYR A 170 21.65 20.47 5.44
CA TYR A 170 22.48 19.81 4.42
C TYR A 170 23.51 18.82 4.99
N GLU A 171 23.43 18.49 6.28
CA GLU A 171 24.31 17.54 6.95
C GLU A 171 24.04 16.10 6.50
N PRO A 172 25.07 15.27 6.32
CA PRO A 172 24.90 13.88 5.92
C PRO A 172 24.24 13.04 7.00
N ILE A 173 23.28 12.19 6.61
CA ILE A 173 22.55 11.31 7.52
C ILE A 173 23.18 9.93 7.49
N LYS A 174 23.91 9.59 8.55
CA LYS A 174 24.48 8.26 8.77
C LYS A 174 23.44 7.24 9.21
N ASN A 175 23.59 5.98 8.79
CA ASN A 175 22.72 4.85 9.13
C ASN A 175 21.24 5.14 8.81
N ALA A 176 20.95 5.77 7.67
CA ALA A 176 19.64 5.71 7.03
C ALA A 176 19.57 4.42 6.21
N LYS A 177 18.44 3.71 6.29
CA LYS A 177 18.18 2.54 5.45
C LYS A 177 17.73 3.03 4.08
N VAL A 178 18.38 2.53 3.04
CA VAL A 178 17.95 2.72 1.64
C VAL A 178 17.62 1.34 1.11
N GLU A 179 16.40 1.14 0.61
CA GLU A 179 15.92 -0.16 0.14
C GLU A 179 15.14 -0.03 -1.17
N ILE A 180 15.21 -1.06 -2.01
CA ILE A 180 14.33 -1.20 -3.16
C ILE A 180 13.13 -2.04 -2.69
N LEU A 181 11.97 -1.40 -2.55
CA LEU A 181 10.76 -2.05 -2.03
C LEU A 181 10.40 -3.31 -2.82
N ARG A 182 9.80 -4.29 -2.13
CA ARG A 182 9.38 -5.60 -2.67
C ARG A 182 10.50 -6.51 -3.22
N THR A 183 11.76 -6.05 -3.28
CA THR A 183 12.92 -6.87 -3.70
C THR A 183 13.76 -7.41 -2.54
N GLY A 184 13.68 -6.79 -1.36
CA GLY A 184 14.55 -7.07 -0.21
C GLY A 184 15.99 -6.52 -0.34
N ILE A 185 16.36 -5.95 -1.48
CA ILE A 185 17.66 -5.34 -1.71
C ILE A 185 17.73 -4.04 -0.89
N SER A 186 18.68 -3.94 0.05
CA SER A 186 18.85 -2.76 0.89
C SER A 186 20.29 -2.55 1.35
N THR A 187 20.59 -1.33 1.80
CA THR A 187 21.88 -0.90 2.33
C THR A 187 21.66 0.16 3.42
N MET A 188 22.72 0.50 4.14
CA MET A 188 22.73 1.59 5.12
C MET A 188 23.72 2.67 4.67
N THR A 189 23.38 3.94 4.88
CA THR A 189 24.29 5.05 4.57
C THR A 189 25.48 5.09 5.53
N ASP A 190 26.65 5.44 5.00
CA ASP A 190 27.88 5.59 5.79
C ASP A 190 27.94 6.93 6.56
N SER A 191 29.09 7.25 7.17
CA SER A 191 29.28 8.51 7.91
C SER A 191 29.27 9.78 7.06
N SER A 192 29.43 9.66 5.74
CA SER A 192 29.25 10.75 4.77
C SER A 192 27.82 10.81 4.21
N GLY A 193 26.91 9.97 4.71
CA GLY A 193 25.55 9.83 4.18
C GLY A 193 25.50 9.07 2.86
N SER A 194 26.63 8.56 2.37
CA SER A 194 26.73 7.91 1.07
C SER A 194 26.12 6.52 1.08
N PHE A 195 25.44 6.14 -0.01
CA PHE A 195 24.94 4.79 -0.26
C PHE A 195 25.25 4.37 -1.71
N SER A 196 25.22 3.05 -1.94
CA SER A 196 25.18 2.46 -3.27
C SER A 196 24.39 1.15 -3.22
N LEU A 197 23.50 0.95 -4.19
CA LEU A 197 22.64 -0.20 -4.35
C LEU A 197 22.71 -0.70 -5.78
N ARG A 198 22.87 -2.02 -5.94
CA ARG A 198 22.71 -2.70 -7.22
C ARG A 198 21.21 -2.71 -7.58
N ILE A 199 20.87 -2.29 -8.79
CA ILE A 199 19.49 -2.28 -9.28
C ILE A 199 19.35 -3.14 -10.53
N LEU A 200 18.20 -3.81 -10.66
CA LEU A 200 17.83 -4.57 -11.84
C LEU A 200 17.10 -3.65 -12.83
N HIS A 201 17.02 -4.05 -14.10
CA HIS A 201 16.20 -3.36 -15.09
C HIS A 201 14.70 -3.51 -14.73
N GLY A 202 13.85 -2.60 -15.19
CA GLY A 202 12.45 -2.46 -14.76
C GLY A 202 12.23 -1.25 -13.85
N ASP A 203 10.96 -0.96 -13.53
CA ASP A 203 10.60 0.17 -12.66
C ASP A 203 10.64 -0.25 -11.18
N HIS A 204 11.18 0.63 -10.33
CA HIS A 204 11.43 0.36 -8.91
C HIS A 204 10.97 1.50 -8.02
N ILE A 205 10.72 1.20 -6.74
CA ILE A 205 10.49 2.21 -5.70
C ILE A 205 11.63 2.12 -4.69
N LEU A 206 12.43 3.17 -4.61
CA LEU A 206 13.44 3.34 -3.57
C LEU A 206 12.77 3.94 -2.33
N SER A 207 12.80 3.22 -1.22
CA SER A 207 12.35 3.66 0.10
C SER A 207 13.57 4.05 0.94
N ILE A 208 13.49 5.20 1.59
CA ILE A 208 14.55 5.74 2.44
C ILE A 208 13.95 6.06 3.80
N TYR A 209 14.46 5.39 4.83
CA TYR A 209 13.98 5.48 6.19
C TYR A 209 15.12 5.78 7.17
N LYS A 210 14.87 6.68 8.10
CA LYS A 210 15.73 6.97 9.23
C LYS A 210 14.85 7.34 10.43
N ASP A 211 15.11 6.73 11.59
CA ASP A 211 14.44 7.12 12.83
C ASP A 211 14.65 8.63 13.12
N GLY A 212 13.58 9.32 13.55
CA GLY A 212 13.52 10.78 13.66
C GLY A 212 13.40 11.55 12.34
N TYR A 213 13.15 10.88 11.21
CA TYR A 213 12.89 11.50 9.90
C TYR A 213 11.66 10.88 9.23
N PHE A 214 11.00 11.65 8.38
CA PHE A 214 9.95 11.13 7.51
C PHE A 214 10.53 10.15 6.49
N GLN A 215 9.83 9.03 6.28
CA GLN A 215 10.14 8.12 5.19
C GLN A 215 9.96 8.85 3.86
N LYS A 216 10.86 8.59 2.91
CA LYS A 216 10.80 9.17 1.56
C LYS A 216 10.86 8.07 0.53
N ASN A 217 9.89 8.06 -0.38
CA ASN A 217 9.82 7.12 -1.49
C ASN A 217 10.12 7.84 -2.81
N LYS A 218 10.91 7.21 -3.68
CA LYS A 218 11.29 7.72 -5.01
C LYS A 218 11.12 6.61 -6.03
N ILE A 219 10.28 6.85 -7.04
CA ILE A 219 10.20 5.97 -8.22
C ILE A 219 11.46 6.15 -9.07
N LEU A 220 11.95 5.03 -9.59
CA LEU A 220 13.02 4.95 -10.57
C LEU A 220 12.48 4.19 -11.78
N THR A 221 12.40 4.85 -12.93
CA THR A 221 11.81 4.28 -14.16
C THR A 221 12.92 3.71 -15.03
N ASN A 222 12.97 2.38 -15.17
CA ASN A 222 14.01 1.62 -15.88
C ASN A 222 15.45 2.16 -15.67
N PRO A 223 15.92 2.34 -14.41
CA PRO A 223 17.22 2.94 -14.14
C PRO A 223 18.34 2.00 -14.62
N THR A 224 19.34 2.58 -15.29
CA THR A 224 20.58 1.87 -15.61
C THR A 224 21.61 2.17 -14.53
N THR A 225 22.18 3.36 -14.48
CA THR A 225 22.99 3.85 -13.35
C THR A 225 22.65 5.32 -13.10
N GLU A 226 22.27 5.64 -11.87
CA GLU A 226 21.70 6.94 -11.50
C GLU A 226 22.35 7.45 -10.20
N GLU A 227 22.82 8.70 -10.21
CA GLU A 227 23.18 9.42 -8.98
C GLU A 227 21.93 10.09 -8.42
N LEU A 228 21.60 9.79 -7.16
CA LEU A 228 20.39 10.25 -6.49
C LEU A 228 20.73 10.75 -5.09
N ASN A 229 20.79 12.08 -4.95
CA ASN A 229 20.99 12.75 -3.66
C ASN A 229 19.62 13.05 -3.00
N ILE A 230 19.46 12.62 -1.74
CA ILE A 230 18.15 12.46 -1.09
C ILE A 230 18.09 13.28 0.21
N ALA A 231 17.46 14.45 0.12
CA ALA A 231 17.04 15.20 1.29
C ALA A 231 15.93 14.47 2.07
N LEU A 232 16.19 14.10 3.33
CA LEU A 232 15.18 13.69 4.31
C LEU A 232 14.77 14.87 5.20
N ARG A 233 13.48 14.93 5.52
CA ARG A 233 12.90 15.90 6.46
C ARG A 233 12.86 15.26 7.86
N PRO A 234 13.36 15.94 8.91
CA PRO A 234 13.13 15.53 10.28
C PRO A 234 11.65 15.32 10.55
N HIS A 235 11.34 14.35 11.41
CA HIS A 235 10.02 14.09 11.94
C HIS A 235 9.97 14.58 13.38
N LYS A 236 8.95 15.37 13.73
CA LYS A 236 8.71 15.81 15.10
C LYS A 236 7.22 15.76 15.38
N GLU A 237 6.83 15.02 16.41
CA GLU A 237 5.49 15.08 16.98
C GLU A 237 5.48 15.94 18.23
N ILE A 238 4.33 16.54 18.53
CA ILE A 238 4.07 17.30 19.75
C ILE A 238 2.72 16.87 20.31
N THR A 239 2.58 16.90 21.63
CA THR A 239 1.33 16.60 22.32
C THR A 239 0.84 17.86 23.02
N ILE A 240 -0.35 18.34 22.65
CA ILE A 240 -0.99 19.49 23.31
C ILE A 240 -1.92 18.95 24.40
N ALA A 241 -1.57 19.23 25.66
CA ALA A 241 -2.41 18.87 26.81
C ALA A 241 -3.64 19.80 26.87
N LEU A 242 -4.83 19.27 26.58
CA LEU A 242 -6.09 19.99 26.74
C LEU A 242 -6.56 19.92 28.21
N PRO A 243 -6.74 21.06 28.91
CA PRO A 243 -7.16 21.06 30.31
C PRO A 243 -8.55 20.42 30.49
N GLY A 244 -8.64 19.36 31.30
CA GLY A 244 -9.90 18.66 31.56
C GLY A 244 -10.20 17.45 30.66
N LEU A 245 -9.30 17.09 29.75
CA LEU A 245 -9.41 15.85 28.98
C LEU A 245 -9.40 14.62 29.92
N PRO A 246 -10.30 13.62 29.74
CA PRO A 246 -10.34 12.45 30.62
C PRO A 246 -9.08 11.56 30.52
N TYR A 247 -8.80 10.80 31.57
CA TYR A 247 -7.72 9.82 31.57
C TYR A 247 -8.00 8.67 30.58
N GLY A 248 -6.98 8.26 29.81
CA GLY A 248 -7.10 7.20 28.79
C GLY A 248 -7.65 7.66 27.43
N VAL A 249 -7.91 8.96 27.26
CA VAL A 249 -8.33 9.57 25.99
C VAL A 249 -7.11 10.03 25.19
N SER A 250 -7.18 9.89 23.86
CA SER A 250 -6.12 10.35 22.95
C SER A 250 -5.94 11.87 23.06
N PRO A 251 -4.75 12.36 23.46
CA PRO A 251 -4.48 13.79 23.55
C PRO A 251 -4.40 14.42 22.15
N LEU A 252 -4.31 15.76 22.09
CA LEU A 252 -4.17 16.45 20.81
C LEU A 252 -2.72 16.31 20.30
N GLU A 253 -2.45 15.18 19.65
CA GLU A 253 -1.18 14.89 18.97
C GLU A 253 -1.12 15.57 17.60
N MET A 254 0.01 16.24 17.33
CA MET A 254 0.24 16.98 16.09
C MET A 254 1.61 16.63 15.51
N VAL A 255 1.67 16.46 14.20
CA VAL A 255 2.88 16.14 13.43
C VAL A 255 3.41 17.39 12.73
N LEU A 256 4.71 17.65 12.81
CA LEU A 256 5.37 18.77 12.12
C LEU A 256 5.51 18.48 10.63
N ILE A 257 4.76 19.20 9.80
CA ILE A 257 4.94 19.22 8.36
C ILE A 257 5.82 20.41 7.99
N HIS A 258 6.93 20.14 7.31
CA HIS A 258 7.85 21.19 6.86
C HIS A 258 7.45 21.77 5.51
N ALA A 259 7.75 23.05 5.31
CA ALA A 259 7.58 23.77 4.05
C ALA A 259 8.17 23.01 2.84
N GLY A 260 7.61 23.28 1.67
CA GLY A 260 8.04 22.66 0.42
C GLY A 260 7.04 22.84 -0.71
N THR A 261 7.13 21.97 -1.70
CA THR A 261 6.25 21.97 -2.87
C THR A 261 5.76 20.55 -3.17
N PHE A 262 4.64 20.45 -3.90
CA PHE A 262 4.15 19.21 -4.49
C PHE A 262 3.44 19.49 -5.81
N THR A 263 3.31 18.47 -6.66
CA THR A 263 2.51 18.55 -7.89
C THR A 263 1.08 18.10 -7.60
N ARG A 264 0.10 18.92 -7.95
CA ARG A 264 -1.35 18.61 -7.95
C ARG A 264 -1.76 18.26 -9.39
N MET A 265 -2.50 17.17 -9.57
CA MET A 265 -3.18 16.90 -10.84
C MET A 265 -4.47 17.72 -10.92
N THR A 266 -4.78 18.22 -12.11
CA THR A 266 -5.96 19.04 -12.40
C THR A 266 -6.57 18.64 -13.74
N GLY A 267 -7.78 19.10 -14.06
CA GLY A 267 -8.48 18.77 -15.31
C GLY A 267 -9.41 17.55 -15.19
N SER A 268 -9.51 16.75 -16.27
CA SER A 268 -10.46 15.63 -16.36
C SER A 268 -9.75 14.31 -16.69
N ARG A 269 -10.46 13.18 -16.55
CA ARG A 269 -9.94 11.82 -16.87
C ARG A 269 -9.23 11.72 -18.22
N SER A 270 -9.63 12.51 -19.21
CA SER A 270 -9.09 12.52 -20.57
C SER A 270 -8.10 13.64 -20.87
N ASN A 271 -7.92 14.59 -19.95
CA ASN A 271 -7.00 15.72 -20.10
C ASN A 271 -6.54 16.21 -18.71
N LEU A 272 -5.49 15.58 -18.19
CA LEU A 272 -4.90 15.90 -16.90
C LEU A 272 -3.73 16.88 -17.06
N ASN A 273 -3.71 17.94 -16.25
CA ASN A 273 -2.63 18.92 -16.18
C ASN A 273 -1.92 18.86 -14.82
N GLU A 274 -0.61 19.12 -14.81
CA GLU A 274 0.19 19.22 -13.59
C GLU A 274 0.33 20.68 -13.15
N ILE A 275 0.08 20.97 -11.88
CA ILE A 275 0.31 22.28 -11.26
C ILE A 275 1.25 22.12 -10.06
N LEU A 276 2.31 22.92 -9.99
CA LEU A 276 3.19 22.95 -8.83
C LEU A 276 2.62 23.86 -7.74
N ILE A 277 2.25 23.27 -6.61
CA ILE A 277 1.74 23.96 -5.42
C ILE A 277 2.89 24.19 -4.43
N SER A 278 2.87 25.34 -3.75
CA SER A 278 3.87 25.75 -2.77
C SER A 278 3.26 25.90 -1.38
N ILE A 279 3.89 25.25 -0.40
CA ILE A 279 3.59 25.31 1.02
C ILE A 279 4.69 26.15 1.68
N PRO A 280 4.45 27.43 1.99
CA PRO A 280 5.52 28.38 2.29
C PRO A 280 6.09 28.26 3.70
N ASN A 281 5.34 27.72 4.65
CA ASN A 281 5.68 27.67 6.07
C ASN A 281 5.66 26.24 6.60
N ASP A 282 6.51 25.96 7.60
CA ASP A 282 6.36 24.80 8.47
C ASP A 282 5.04 24.96 9.27
N TYR A 283 4.33 23.88 9.57
CA TYR A 283 3.15 23.87 10.43
C TYR A 283 3.01 22.52 11.14
N TYR A 284 2.27 22.47 12.25
CA TYR A 284 1.87 21.20 12.85
C TYR A 284 0.43 20.88 12.40
N ILE A 285 0.16 19.63 11.99
CA ILE A 285 -1.20 19.16 11.67
C ILE A 285 -1.61 18.01 12.59
N GLY A 286 -2.90 17.91 12.90
CA GLY A 286 -3.44 16.84 13.72
C GLY A 286 -3.07 15.47 13.15
N LYS A 287 -2.45 14.63 13.99
CA LYS A 287 -2.12 13.24 13.67
C LYS A 287 -3.38 12.43 13.34
N TYR A 288 -4.46 12.80 14.02
CA TYR A 288 -5.83 12.27 13.94
C TYR A 288 -6.82 13.39 13.63
N GLU A 289 -8.06 13.03 13.31
CA GLU A 289 -9.20 13.94 13.35
C GLU A 289 -9.47 14.41 14.81
N VAL A 290 -10.18 15.53 15.00
CA VAL A 290 -10.55 15.99 16.35
C VAL A 290 -11.56 15.03 16.97
N THR A 291 -11.26 14.52 18.16
CA THR A 291 -12.12 13.50 18.81
C THR A 291 -13.28 14.11 19.60
N PHE A 292 -14.31 13.30 19.90
CA PHE A 292 -15.43 13.73 20.74
C PHE A 292 -15.04 14.19 22.14
N ALA A 293 -14.03 13.57 22.77
CA ALA A 293 -13.57 14.02 24.08
C ALA A 293 -12.80 15.35 23.99
N GLN A 294 -12.01 15.57 22.93
CA GLN A 294 -11.39 16.86 22.66
C GLN A 294 -12.48 17.93 22.42
N TRP A 295 -13.51 17.62 21.63
CA TRP A 295 -14.69 18.48 21.44
C TRP A 295 -15.36 18.88 22.76
N LYS A 296 -15.72 17.89 23.59
CA LYS A 296 -16.33 18.05 24.93
C LYS A 296 -15.46 18.76 25.97
N THR A 297 -14.18 18.94 25.69
CA THR A 297 -13.25 19.66 26.58
C THR A 297 -13.27 21.17 26.29
N ILE A 298 -13.56 21.56 25.05
CA ILE A 298 -13.61 22.97 24.60
C ILE A 298 -15.04 23.52 24.55
N PHE A 299 -16.02 22.67 24.23
CA PHE A 299 -17.45 22.94 24.39
C PHE A 299 -17.94 22.37 25.71
N ASN A 300 -18.72 23.14 26.46
CA ASN A 300 -19.25 22.66 27.73
C ASN A 300 -20.22 21.48 27.48
N LYS A 301 -20.36 20.59 28.46
CA LYS A 301 -21.13 19.32 28.34
C LYS A 301 -22.59 19.45 27.86
N GLN A 302 -23.19 20.64 27.87
CA GLN A 302 -24.53 20.91 27.35
C GLN A 302 -24.56 21.20 25.84
N GLU A 303 -23.41 21.37 25.19
CA GLU A 303 -23.28 21.78 23.79
C GLU A 303 -22.96 20.59 22.85
N ILE A 304 -23.28 19.35 23.28
CA ILE A 304 -23.11 18.12 22.47
C ILE A 304 -24.42 17.56 21.91
N ASP A 305 -25.57 18.11 22.28
CA ASP A 305 -26.90 17.68 21.81
C ASP A 305 -27.19 18.10 20.34
N PHE A 306 -26.15 18.49 19.58
CA PHE A 306 -26.26 18.86 18.16
C PHE A 306 -26.29 17.67 17.21
N ILE A 307 -25.92 16.47 17.68
CA ILE A 307 -25.97 15.24 16.88
C ILE A 307 -27.31 14.54 17.17
N PRO A 308 -28.20 14.40 16.17
CA PRO A 308 -29.48 13.72 16.35
C PRO A 308 -29.31 12.29 16.88
N GLU A 309 -30.16 11.87 17.83
CA GLU A 309 -30.10 10.55 18.47
C GLU A 309 -30.08 9.39 17.45
N ASN A 310 -30.78 9.52 16.32
CA ASN A 310 -30.76 8.52 15.26
C ASN A 310 -29.37 8.37 14.60
N LEU A 311 -28.59 9.44 14.49
CA LEU A 311 -27.20 9.36 14.00
C LEU A 311 -26.26 8.80 15.07
N VAL A 312 -26.54 9.01 16.35
CA VAL A 312 -25.80 8.39 17.46
C VAL A 312 -26.05 6.88 17.49
N ALA A 313 -27.30 6.46 17.29
CA ALA A 313 -27.70 5.07 17.25
C ALA A 313 -27.16 4.30 16.03
N ILE A 314 -26.93 5.00 14.91
CA ILE A 314 -26.25 4.43 13.74
C ILE A 314 -24.74 4.49 13.94
N TYR A 315 -24.12 5.68 13.86
CA TYR A 315 -22.67 5.82 13.71
C TYR A 315 -21.85 5.73 15.01
N GLY A 316 -22.50 5.89 16.17
CA GLY A 316 -21.88 5.81 17.49
C GLY A 316 -21.13 7.07 17.93
N ILE A 317 -21.04 7.25 19.25
CA ILE A 317 -20.23 8.30 19.89
C ILE A 317 -19.42 7.65 21.02
N LYS A 318 -18.08 7.78 20.97
CA LYS A 318 -17.14 7.41 22.04
C LYS A 318 -16.03 8.46 22.12
N ASP A 319 -15.30 8.50 23.22
CA ASP A 319 -14.34 9.57 23.52
C ASP A 319 -13.22 9.74 22.47
N ASN A 320 -12.70 8.65 21.93
CA ASN A 320 -11.66 8.65 20.89
C ASN A 320 -12.20 8.48 19.45
N TYR A 321 -13.53 8.57 19.25
CA TYR A 321 -14.10 8.63 17.90
C TYR A 321 -13.99 10.06 17.36
N PRO A 322 -13.87 10.28 16.03
CA PRO A 322 -13.88 11.61 15.46
C PRO A 322 -15.21 12.31 15.75
N VAL A 323 -15.17 13.62 16.00
CA VAL A 323 -16.40 14.42 16.03
C VAL A 323 -16.92 14.56 14.60
N TYR A 324 -18.21 14.26 14.41
CA TYR A 324 -18.88 14.30 13.12
C TYR A 324 -20.16 15.14 13.18
N ASN A 325 -20.81 15.36 12.03
CA ASN A 325 -22.05 16.14 11.94
C ASN A 325 -21.86 17.58 12.45
N VAL A 326 -20.65 18.13 12.28
CA VAL A 326 -20.29 19.51 12.66
C VAL A 326 -20.33 20.42 11.44
N SER A 327 -20.88 21.62 11.60
CA SER A 327 -20.75 22.66 10.58
C SER A 327 -19.39 23.35 10.67
N ARG A 328 -18.93 23.93 9.56
CA ARG A 328 -17.76 24.81 9.52
C ARG A 328 -17.81 25.94 10.57
N LYS A 329 -19.01 26.50 10.82
CA LYS A 329 -19.20 27.53 11.87
C LYS A 329 -18.82 27.00 13.26
N MET A 330 -19.25 25.78 13.59
CA MET A 330 -18.94 25.15 14.88
C MET A 330 -17.45 24.79 14.99
N CYS A 331 -16.81 24.39 13.88
CA CYS A 331 -15.36 24.19 13.83
C CYS A 331 -14.58 25.49 14.10
N PHE A 332 -15.02 26.63 13.53
CA PHE A 332 -14.43 27.93 13.86
C PHE A 332 -14.67 28.36 15.31
N GLU A 333 -15.84 28.04 15.89
CA GLU A 333 -16.12 28.31 17.29
C GLU A 333 -15.24 27.46 18.23
N PHE A 334 -15.07 26.17 17.93
CA PHE A 334 -14.10 25.29 18.59
C PHE A 334 -12.69 25.90 18.58
N ILE A 335 -12.20 26.26 17.39
CA ILE A 335 -10.88 26.85 17.19
C ILE A 335 -10.73 28.17 17.95
N THR A 336 -11.78 29.01 17.97
CA THR A 336 -11.78 30.29 18.69
C THR A 336 -11.64 30.05 20.19
N ARG A 337 -12.42 29.13 20.76
CA ARG A 337 -12.36 28.76 22.19
C ARG A 337 -11.01 28.10 22.55
N LEU A 338 -10.49 27.21 21.69
CA LEU A 338 -9.17 26.58 21.86
C LEU A 338 -8.04 27.61 21.85
N ASN A 339 -8.07 28.59 20.96
CA ASN A 339 -7.07 29.66 20.89
C ASN A 339 -7.06 30.56 22.15
N VAL A 340 -8.20 30.73 22.84
CA VAL A 340 -8.26 31.46 24.13
C VAL A 340 -7.46 30.77 25.23
N LEU A 341 -7.20 29.45 25.13
CA LEU A 341 -6.37 28.73 26.10
C LEU A 341 -4.87 29.06 25.99
N GLY A 342 -4.43 29.79 24.96
CA GLY A 342 -3.04 30.21 24.80
C GLY A 342 -2.08 29.07 24.42
N LEU A 343 -2.58 27.90 24.03
CA LEU A 343 -1.80 26.70 23.69
C LEU A 343 -1.15 26.76 22.28
N GLY A 344 -1.04 27.95 21.70
CA GLY A 344 -0.63 28.21 20.31
C GLY A 344 -1.78 28.76 19.45
N LYS A 345 -1.51 28.95 18.16
CA LYS A 345 -2.50 29.43 17.16
C LYS A 345 -2.98 28.27 16.30
N PHE A 346 -4.23 27.88 16.50
CA PHE A 346 -4.92 26.82 15.77
C PHE A 346 -5.84 27.38 14.67
N ARG A 347 -6.04 26.59 13.61
CA ARG A 347 -6.94 26.84 12.48
C ARG A 347 -7.31 25.55 11.75
N LEU A 348 -8.21 25.63 10.78
CA LEU A 348 -8.39 24.59 9.77
C LEU A 348 -7.21 24.60 8.78
N PRO A 349 -6.87 23.46 8.16
CA PRO A 349 -5.94 23.41 7.03
C PRO A 349 -6.54 24.09 5.79
N THR A 350 -5.69 24.61 4.89
CA THR A 350 -6.12 24.84 3.50
C THR A 350 -6.17 23.52 2.73
N ILE A 351 -6.80 23.49 1.55
CA ILE A 351 -6.85 22.29 0.70
C ILE A 351 -5.41 21.86 0.30
N GLU A 352 -4.51 22.81 0.07
CA GLU A 352 -3.12 22.63 -0.32
C GLU A 352 -2.32 22.03 0.82
N GLU A 353 -2.48 22.55 2.04
CA GLU A 353 -1.85 22.00 3.23
C GLU A 353 -2.38 20.60 3.53
N TRP A 354 -3.70 20.40 3.47
CA TRP A 354 -4.32 19.10 3.67
C TRP A 354 -3.85 18.08 2.64
N GLU A 355 -3.84 18.40 1.35
CA GLU A 355 -3.39 17.49 0.30
C GLU A 355 -1.87 17.23 0.41
N TYR A 356 -1.07 18.24 0.75
CA TYR A 356 0.35 18.05 0.97
C TYR A 356 0.61 17.04 2.10
N ALA A 357 -0.09 17.24 3.21
CA ALA A 357 -0.05 16.36 4.38
C ALA A 357 -0.54 14.94 4.03
N PHE A 358 -1.70 14.83 3.39
CA PHE A 358 -2.31 13.58 2.90
C PHE A 358 -1.34 12.76 2.03
N ARG A 359 -0.69 13.41 1.07
CA ARG A 359 0.21 12.76 0.12
C ARG A 359 1.45 12.17 0.78
N GLY A 360 1.84 12.59 1.99
CA GLY A 360 2.99 12.02 2.69
C GLY A 360 4.31 12.12 1.91
N GLY A 361 4.45 13.12 1.04
CA GLY A 361 5.62 13.26 0.15
C GLY A 361 5.72 12.23 -0.98
N VAL A 362 4.66 11.45 -1.23
CA VAL A 362 4.56 10.53 -2.38
C VAL A 362 4.49 11.33 -3.68
N PRO A 363 5.39 11.11 -4.66
CA PRO A 363 5.35 11.80 -5.94
C PRO A 363 4.08 11.49 -6.73
N VAL A 364 3.52 12.49 -7.39
CA VAL A 364 2.46 12.27 -8.38
C VAL A 364 3.08 11.80 -9.69
N GLN A 365 2.49 10.79 -10.32
CA GLN A 365 2.80 10.42 -11.71
C GLN A 365 1.62 10.76 -12.62
N ASN A 366 1.91 10.97 -13.90
CA ASN A 366 0.93 11.18 -14.96
C ASN A 366 0.15 9.90 -15.37
N THR A 367 0.29 8.81 -14.61
CA THR A 367 -0.37 7.51 -14.82
C THR A 367 -1.65 7.41 -13.99
N LEU A 368 -2.69 6.81 -14.57
CA LEU A 368 -4.02 6.74 -13.93
C LEU A 368 -4.07 5.87 -12.65
N THR A 369 -2.98 5.18 -12.34
CA THR A 369 -2.80 4.17 -11.29
C THR A 369 -2.03 4.68 -10.07
N THR A 370 -1.78 5.99 -10.01
CA THR A 370 -0.79 6.58 -9.10
C THR A 370 -1.35 7.85 -8.45
N LYS A 371 -2.52 7.69 -7.85
CA LYS A 371 -3.37 8.73 -7.28
C LYS A 371 -3.10 8.93 -5.78
N PHE A 372 -2.94 7.83 -5.05
CA PHE A 372 -2.91 7.77 -3.59
C PHE A 372 -1.65 7.08 -3.04
N PHE A 373 -1.29 7.36 -1.78
CA PHE A 373 -0.13 6.74 -1.13
C PHE A 373 -0.31 5.22 -0.89
N PHE A 374 -1.56 4.76 -0.89
CA PHE A 374 -1.97 3.36 -0.75
C PHE A 374 -2.28 2.65 -2.09
N ASP A 375 -2.10 3.30 -3.25
CA ASP A 375 -2.23 2.61 -4.55
C ASP A 375 -1.11 1.57 -4.74
N ASP A 376 -1.36 0.50 -5.51
CA ASP A 376 -0.40 -0.58 -5.76
C ASP A 376 0.99 -0.11 -6.25
N SER A 377 1.07 1.04 -6.91
CA SER A 377 2.33 1.67 -7.36
C SER A 377 3.17 2.31 -6.24
N PHE A 378 2.63 2.43 -5.02
CA PHE A 378 3.29 3.08 -3.87
C PHE A 378 3.09 2.38 -2.53
N ASN A 379 2.09 1.50 -2.42
CA ASN A 379 1.72 0.83 -1.19
C ASN A 379 2.88 -0.02 -0.67
N ILE A 380 3.63 0.52 0.29
CA ILE A 380 4.87 -0.08 0.78
C ILE A 380 4.66 -1.47 1.39
N ASN A 381 3.46 -1.72 1.92
CA ASN A 381 3.07 -2.97 2.55
C ASN A 381 2.37 -3.95 1.60
N ASN A 382 2.00 -3.52 0.38
CA ASN A 382 1.17 -4.27 -0.56
C ASN A 382 -0.17 -4.73 0.08
N LEU A 383 -0.76 -3.88 0.91
CA LEU A 383 -2.04 -4.09 1.58
C LEU A 383 -3.15 -3.34 0.83
N PRO A 384 -4.42 -3.77 0.89
CA PRO A 384 -5.49 -3.06 0.20
C PRO A 384 -5.86 -1.76 0.96
N ILE A 385 -6.69 -0.91 0.37
CA ILE A 385 -7.05 0.42 0.90
C ILE A 385 -7.67 0.35 2.30
N GLU A 386 -8.39 -0.74 2.61
CA GLU A 386 -9.02 -1.03 3.89
C GLU A 386 -7.98 -1.24 5.02
N ALA A 387 -6.69 -1.36 4.73
CA ALA A 387 -5.64 -1.32 5.75
C ALA A 387 -5.32 0.11 6.22
N TYR A 388 -5.66 1.13 5.43
CA TYR A 388 -5.32 2.55 5.66
C TYR A 388 -6.55 3.43 5.91
N ALA A 389 -7.74 2.99 5.50
CA ALA A 389 -8.97 3.77 5.55
C ALA A 389 -10.15 2.99 6.16
N TRP A 390 -11.09 3.73 6.77
CA TRP A 390 -12.45 3.27 7.06
C TRP A 390 -13.39 3.82 5.98
N LEU A 391 -13.90 2.97 5.10
CA LEU A 391 -14.62 3.36 3.89
C LEU A 391 -16.13 3.24 4.08
N HIS A 392 -16.94 3.79 3.16
CA HIS A 392 -18.41 3.73 3.28
C HIS A 392 -18.99 2.32 3.52
N SER A 393 -18.31 1.27 3.04
CA SER A 393 -18.64 -0.14 3.29
C SER A 393 -18.59 -0.57 4.76
N ASP A 394 -17.92 0.18 5.62
CA ASP A 394 -17.87 -0.06 7.07
C ASP A 394 -19.13 0.47 7.79
N PHE A 395 -19.89 1.39 7.17
CA PHE A 395 -21.14 2.01 7.64
C PHE A 395 -21.11 2.77 8.98
N TYR A 396 -20.00 2.71 9.74
CA TYR A 396 -19.88 3.21 11.11
C TYR A 396 -18.61 4.03 11.31
N LEU A 397 -18.57 4.85 12.36
CA LEU A 397 -17.34 5.55 12.75
C LEU A 397 -16.50 4.69 13.69
N HIS A 398 -15.20 4.94 13.66
CA HIS A 398 -14.21 4.17 14.39
C HIS A 398 -13.36 5.06 15.29
N GLU A 399 -12.66 4.42 16.23
CA GLU A 399 -11.63 5.09 17.02
C GLU A 399 -10.48 5.51 16.12
N VAL A 400 -10.04 6.76 16.26
CA VAL A 400 -8.97 7.34 15.44
C VAL A 400 -7.67 6.57 15.61
N GLY A 401 -6.87 6.45 14.56
CA GLY A 401 -5.56 5.81 14.61
C GLY A 401 -5.56 4.28 14.58
N THR A 402 -6.70 3.65 14.28
CA THR A 402 -6.84 2.18 14.24
C THR A 402 -6.46 1.55 12.90
N LYS A 403 -6.23 2.35 11.86
CA LYS A 403 -5.69 1.95 10.55
C LYS A 403 -4.19 2.24 10.45
N LEU A 404 -3.56 1.84 9.34
CA LEU A 404 -2.19 2.24 9.03
C LEU A 404 -2.12 3.71 8.61
N PRO A 405 -1.08 4.46 9.03
CA PRO A 405 -0.91 5.85 8.65
C PRO A 405 -0.36 6.00 7.24
N ASN A 406 -0.39 7.23 6.74
CA ASN A 406 0.38 7.65 5.58
C ASN A 406 1.89 7.76 5.92
N PRO A 407 2.78 7.98 4.91
CA PRO A 407 4.24 8.06 5.14
C PRO A 407 4.71 9.20 6.07
N TRP A 408 3.83 10.15 6.43
CA TRP A 408 4.09 11.21 7.42
C TRP A 408 3.40 10.95 8.77
N ASN A 409 3.10 9.69 9.07
CA ASN A 409 2.47 9.24 10.32
C ASN A 409 1.11 9.88 10.63
N LEU A 410 0.40 10.35 9.60
CA LEU A 410 -0.97 10.85 9.71
C LEU A 410 -1.94 9.71 9.48
N PHE A 411 -2.93 9.60 10.36
CA PHE A 411 -3.97 8.58 10.32
C PHE A 411 -5.28 9.18 9.84
N ASP A 412 -6.14 8.30 9.32
CA ASP A 412 -7.53 8.62 8.94
C ASP A 412 -7.63 9.79 7.94
N THR A 413 -6.56 10.10 7.20
CA THR A 413 -6.58 11.11 6.13
C THR A 413 -7.37 10.63 4.90
N TRP A 414 -7.90 9.41 4.94
CA TRP A 414 -8.86 8.87 4.00
C TRP A 414 -9.86 8.01 4.75
N GLY A 415 -11.15 8.28 4.58
CA GLY A 415 -12.20 7.56 5.29
C GLY A 415 -12.48 8.11 6.69
N ASN A 416 -13.15 7.32 7.51
CA ASN A 416 -13.65 7.69 8.84
C ASN A 416 -14.56 8.94 8.76
N VAL A 417 -14.08 10.16 9.01
CA VAL A 417 -14.80 11.39 8.61
C VAL A 417 -14.09 12.19 7.52
N SER A 418 -14.88 12.76 6.61
CA SER A 418 -14.38 13.77 5.67
C SER A 418 -14.15 15.09 6.42
N GLU A 419 -13.19 15.90 5.98
CA GLU A 419 -12.63 16.96 6.81
C GLU A 419 -12.84 18.37 6.26
N TRP A 420 -13.37 19.27 7.08
CA TRP A 420 -13.46 20.69 6.75
C TRP A 420 -12.09 21.34 6.50
N CYS A 421 -11.91 21.87 5.30
CA CYS A 421 -10.74 22.65 4.89
C CYS A 421 -11.15 24.06 4.43
N PHE A 422 -10.20 24.98 4.50
CA PHE A 422 -10.34 26.34 3.96
C PHE A 422 -9.96 26.36 2.48
N ASN A 423 -10.81 26.90 1.62
CA ASN A 423 -10.47 27.08 0.21
C ASN A 423 -9.66 28.37 0.02
N THR A 424 -8.45 28.29 -0.54
CA THR A 424 -7.68 29.48 -0.94
C THR A 424 -7.86 29.87 -2.41
N ASP A 425 -8.53 29.04 -3.21
CA ASP A 425 -8.69 29.27 -4.64
C ASP A 425 -9.67 30.41 -4.91
N ASN A 426 -9.10 31.59 -5.19
CA ASN A 426 -9.77 32.67 -5.93
C ASN A 426 -9.75 32.42 -7.45
N ASP A 427 -9.36 31.23 -7.94
CA ASP A 427 -9.15 30.98 -9.36
C ASP A 427 -10.48 30.82 -10.11
N SER A 428 -10.95 31.95 -10.64
CA SER A 428 -12.16 32.08 -11.46
C SER A 428 -12.19 31.18 -12.71
N ASN A 429 -11.06 30.58 -13.09
CA ASN A 429 -10.96 29.73 -14.28
C ASN A 429 -11.34 28.27 -14.02
N TYR A 430 -11.39 27.82 -12.76
CA TYR A 430 -11.53 26.38 -12.49
C TYR A 430 -12.98 25.88 -12.57
N TRP A 431 -13.97 26.66 -12.09
CA TRP A 431 -15.39 26.38 -12.37
C TRP A 431 -16.27 27.65 -12.16
N PRO A 432 -16.77 28.32 -13.22
CA PRO A 432 -17.44 29.62 -13.10
C PRO A 432 -18.86 29.59 -12.49
N TYR A 433 -19.26 28.50 -11.84
CA TYR A 433 -20.59 28.31 -11.25
C TYR A 433 -20.62 28.28 -9.71
N PHE A 434 -19.47 28.37 -9.03
CA PHE A 434 -19.36 28.20 -7.57
C PHE A 434 -18.51 29.27 -6.85
N SER A 435 -18.44 30.49 -7.39
CA SER A 435 -17.79 31.66 -6.73
C SER A 435 -18.28 31.94 -5.31
N ASP A 436 -19.44 31.40 -4.96
CA ASP A 436 -20.17 31.67 -3.72
C ASP A 436 -20.00 30.52 -2.69
N ARG A 437 -19.10 29.55 -2.95
CA ARG A 437 -18.82 28.39 -2.06
C ARG A 437 -17.35 28.36 -1.58
N PRO A 438 -16.95 29.17 -0.58
CA PRO A 438 -15.54 29.31 -0.19
C PRO A 438 -14.99 28.16 0.69
N TYR A 439 -15.69 27.02 0.77
CA TYR A 439 -15.39 25.96 1.73
C TYR A 439 -15.54 24.58 1.13
N THR A 440 -14.64 23.72 1.57
CA THR A 440 -14.36 22.47 0.88
C THR A 440 -14.13 21.39 1.92
N ILE A 441 -14.66 20.21 1.65
CA ILE A 441 -14.49 19.02 2.48
C ILE A 441 -13.49 18.12 1.78
N CYS A 442 -12.43 17.69 2.46
CA CYS A 442 -11.41 16.80 1.89
C CYS A 442 -11.53 15.36 2.44
N GLY A 443 -10.94 14.39 1.73
CA GLY A 443 -10.90 12.99 2.14
C GLY A 443 -12.11 12.17 1.67
N GLU A 444 -12.52 11.23 2.50
CA GLU A 444 -13.60 10.24 2.28
C GLU A 444 -14.38 10.10 3.60
N SER A 445 -15.47 9.31 3.71
CA SER A 445 -16.08 8.99 5.02
C SER A 445 -16.69 7.60 5.04
N ALA A 446 -16.47 6.91 6.17
CA ALA A 446 -17.08 5.62 6.50
C ALA A 446 -18.63 5.63 6.50
N THR A 447 -19.26 6.81 6.52
CA THR A 447 -20.71 6.97 6.72
C THR A 447 -21.44 7.71 5.59
N SER A 448 -20.75 8.56 4.83
CA SER A 448 -21.34 9.39 3.77
C SER A 448 -20.25 9.83 2.79
N PRO A 449 -19.94 9.02 1.78
CA PRO A 449 -18.82 9.24 0.88
C PRO A 449 -19.05 10.49 0.01
N LEU A 450 -17.97 11.22 -0.31
CA LEU A 450 -18.12 12.41 -1.16
C LEU A 450 -18.41 11.98 -2.61
N HIS A 451 -19.35 12.68 -3.25
CA HIS A 451 -19.75 12.31 -4.61
C HIS A 451 -18.73 12.84 -5.62
N ASN A 452 -18.13 11.91 -6.39
CA ASN A 452 -17.11 12.15 -7.43
C ASN A 452 -15.68 12.45 -6.94
N ILE A 453 -15.24 11.79 -5.85
CA ILE A 453 -13.80 11.71 -5.53
C ILE A 453 -13.09 10.95 -6.65
N ASP A 454 -12.27 11.64 -7.43
CA ASP A 454 -11.50 11.05 -8.52
C ASP A 454 -10.36 11.97 -8.98
N PHE A 455 -9.37 11.43 -9.70
CA PHE A 455 -8.26 12.13 -10.37
C PHE A 455 -7.92 13.56 -9.90
N GLY A 456 -7.17 13.68 -8.81
CA GLY A 456 -6.66 14.98 -8.33
C GLY A 456 -7.66 15.78 -7.48
N TYR A 457 -8.94 15.43 -7.49
CA TYR A 457 -9.95 15.96 -6.57
C TYR A 457 -10.02 15.08 -5.33
N PHE A 458 -9.39 15.54 -4.25
CA PHE A 458 -9.50 14.91 -2.93
C PHE A 458 -10.66 15.53 -2.13
N TRP A 459 -11.57 16.27 -2.79
CA TRP A 459 -12.43 17.22 -2.12
C TRP A 459 -13.73 17.59 -2.86
N GLU A 460 -14.77 17.97 -2.11
CA GLU A 460 -16.06 18.47 -2.59
C GLU A 460 -16.36 19.89 -2.03
N HIS A 461 -16.90 20.79 -2.86
CA HIS A 461 -17.36 22.10 -2.40
C HIS A 461 -18.68 21.99 -1.64
N SER A 462 -18.81 22.67 -0.50
CA SER A 462 -20.01 22.65 0.33
C SER A 462 -20.50 24.06 0.68
N ASP A 463 -21.81 24.23 0.75
CA ASP A 463 -22.40 25.46 1.27
C ASP A 463 -22.15 25.54 2.79
N SER A 464 -21.81 26.73 3.30
CA SER A 464 -21.19 26.90 4.62
C SER A 464 -21.96 26.36 5.83
N ASP A 465 -23.27 26.23 5.66
CA ASP A 465 -24.24 25.94 6.72
C ASP A 465 -24.79 24.51 6.58
N GLN A 466 -24.39 23.77 5.54
CA GLN A 466 -24.72 22.35 5.36
C GLN A 466 -23.96 21.51 6.38
N ILE A 467 -24.69 20.97 7.36
CA ILE A 467 -24.24 19.80 8.11
C ILE A 467 -24.56 18.58 7.24
N ARG A 468 -23.54 17.82 6.82
CA ARG A 468 -23.72 16.46 6.33
C ARG A 468 -23.23 15.46 7.36
N GLN A 469 -23.81 14.27 7.30
CA GLN A 469 -23.36 13.09 8.04
C GLN A 469 -21.92 12.77 7.58
N GLY A 470 -21.10 12.21 8.47
CA GLY A 470 -19.70 11.87 8.13
C GLY A 470 -18.70 13.01 7.97
N ILE A 471 -19.07 14.29 8.18
CA ILE A 471 -18.09 15.39 8.16
C ILE A 471 -17.63 15.75 9.58
N GLY A 472 -16.30 15.74 9.77
CA GLY A 472 -15.56 16.27 10.90
C GLY A 472 -14.44 17.22 10.45
N PHE A 473 -13.32 17.23 11.15
CA PHE A 473 -12.15 18.06 10.82
C PHE A 473 -10.89 17.62 11.58
N ARG A 474 -9.71 17.91 11.02
CA ARG A 474 -8.44 17.98 11.79
C ARG A 474 -7.97 19.42 11.92
N LEU A 475 -7.05 19.65 12.87
CA LEU A 475 -6.48 20.97 13.14
C LEU A 475 -5.13 21.17 12.44
N ILE A 476 -4.84 22.39 12.06
CA ILE A 476 -3.46 22.90 12.01
C ILE A 476 -3.21 23.76 13.26
N ARG A 477 -1.98 23.69 13.75
CA ARG A 477 -1.36 24.66 14.66
C ARG A 477 -0.17 25.28 13.94
N GLU A 478 -0.12 26.60 13.87
CA GLU A 478 1.00 27.32 13.24
C GLU A 478 2.33 26.91 13.89
N PHE A 479 3.39 26.80 13.10
CA PHE A 479 4.72 26.58 13.64
C PHE A 479 5.25 27.87 14.25
N ASP A 480 5.69 27.79 15.51
CA ASP A 480 6.42 28.83 16.22
C ASP A 480 7.78 28.24 16.64
N PRO A 481 8.92 28.78 16.15
CA PRO A 481 10.25 28.29 16.49
C PRO A 481 10.64 28.57 17.95
N ASP A 482 10.04 29.60 18.57
CA ASP A 482 10.37 30.06 19.93
C ASP A 482 9.43 29.43 20.99
N ASP A 483 8.58 28.49 20.58
CA ASP A 483 7.59 27.84 21.43
C ASP A 483 8.22 26.97 22.53
N THR A 484 8.21 27.51 23.74
CA THR A 484 8.70 26.83 24.95
C THR A 484 7.68 25.88 25.58
N ALA A 485 6.38 25.98 25.27
CA ALA A 485 5.34 25.15 25.88
C ALA A 485 5.46 23.67 25.45
N VAL A 486 5.87 23.44 24.21
CA VAL A 486 6.14 22.11 23.65
C VAL A 486 7.33 21.40 24.33
N ASN A 487 8.26 22.16 24.94
CA ASN A 487 9.52 21.61 25.46
C ASN A 487 9.48 21.22 26.96
N GLN A 488 8.37 21.46 27.68
CA GLN A 488 8.34 21.31 29.15
C GLN A 488 7.90 19.92 29.66
N TRP A 489 7.26 19.08 28.84
CA TRP A 489 6.70 17.79 29.28
C TRP A 489 7.57 16.55 28.96
N ARG A 490 8.88 16.65 29.23
CA ARG A 490 9.81 15.49 29.19
C ARG A 490 10.24 14.96 30.56
N PHE A 491 9.72 15.53 31.66
CA PHE A 491 10.03 15.07 33.02
C PHE A 491 8.81 15.14 33.94
N HIS A 492 8.04 14.06 33.97
CA HIS A 492 7.49 13.48 35.21
C HIS A 492 7.20 12.00 34.94
N GLU A 493 8.10 11.15 35.42
CA GLU A 493 7.89 9.70 35.63
C GLU A 493 6.92 9.44 36.79
#